data_AF-A0A7C7YNG0-F1
#
_entry.id   AF-A0A7C7YNG0-F1
#
_cell.length_a   1.000
_cell.length_b   1.000
_cell.length_c   1.000
_cell.angle_alpha   90.00
_cell.angle_beta   90.00
_cell.angle_gamma   90.00
#
_symmetry.space_group_name_H-M   'P 1'
#
loop_
_entity.id
_entity.type
_entity.pdbx_description
1 polymer ?
#
loop_
_entity_poly.entity_id
_entity_poly.type
_entity_poly.pdbx_seq_one_letter_code
_entity_poly.pdbx_strand_id
1 'polypeptide(L)'
;MTSEELARVDNDAQLVEAGWEVQDYADIYLQAGKGVAVREYPMKSGHGFADHLLFISLEAVGVIEAKKVGSTLTGVEPQKHSVE
;
A
#
# COMPACT_ATOMS: atom_id res chain seq x y z
N MET A 1 -2.32 -20.79 3.97
CA MET A 1 -1.49 -19.58 3.94
C MET A 1 -0.31 -19.83 3.04
N THR A 2 -0.28 -19.16 1.90
CA THR A 2 0.88 -19.07 1.01
C THR A 2 1.96 -18.20 1.67
N SER A 3 3.19 -18.24 1.15
CA SER A 3 4.25 -17.35 1.62
C SER A 3 3.91 -15.86 1.42
N GLU A 4 3.08 -15.52 0.42
CA GLU A 4 2.60 -14.15 0.20
C GLU A 4 1.57 -13.73 1.26
N GLU A 5 0.66 -14.63 1.65
CA GLU A 5 -0.31 -14.33 2.71
C GLU A 5 0.38 -14.10 4.05
N LEU A 6 1.43 -14.86 4.35
CA LEU A 6 2.24 -14.64 5.56
C LEU A 6 3.01 -13.31 5.49
N ALA A 7 3.56 -12.97 4.33
CA ALA A 7 4.25 -11.69 4.13
C ALA A 7 3.29 -10.50 4.27
N ARG A 8 2.03 -10.62 3.83
CA ARG A 8 1.01 -9.59 4.07
C ARG A 8 0.72 -9.37 5.54
N VAL A 9 0.53 -10.46 6.30
CA VAL A 9 0.30 -10.39 7.76
C VAL A 9 1.49 -9.76 8.48
N ASP A 10 2.72 -10.08 8.07
CA ASP A 10 3.93 -9.50 8.63
C ASP A 10 4.05 -8.00 8.30
N ASN A 11 3.76 -7.60 7.06
CA ASN A 11 3.70 -6.20 6.65
C ASN A 11 2.64 -5.42 7.43
N ASP A 12 1.45 -5.98 7.63
CA ASP A 12 0.40 -5.37 8.44
C ASP A 12 0.90 -5.07 9.86
N ALA A 13 1.55 -6.06 10.49
CA ALA A 13 2.11 -5.90 11.83
C ALA A 13 3.20 -4.82 11.89
N GLN A 14 4.12 -4.80 10.91
CA GLN A 14 5.18 -3.80 10.82
C GLN A 14 4.63 -2.39 10.57
N LEU A 15 3.59 -2.26 9.74
CA LEU A 15 2.93 -0.98 9.46
C LEU A 15 2.26 -0.42 10.71
N VAL A 16 1.52 -1.27 11.43
CA VAL A 16 0.89 -0.88 12.71
C VAL A 16 1.96 -0.49 13.74
N GLU A 17 3.04 -1.25 13.88
CA GLU A 17 4.15 -0.92 14.79
C GLU A 17 4.82 0.41 14.41
N ALA A 18 4.94 0.70 13.12
CA ALA A 18 5.44 1.96 12.59
C ALA A 18 4.43 3.13 12.71
N GLY A 19 3.23 2.89 13.27
CA GLY A 19 2.22 3.91 13.53
C GLY A 19 1.32 4.24 12.34
N TRP A 20 1.23 3.34 11.35
CA TRP A 20 0.29 3.46 10.24
C TRP A 20 -1.07 2.88 10.59
N GLU A 21 -2.12 3.56 10.14
CA GLU A 21 -3.47 3.02 10.20
C GLU A 21 -3.67 2.07 9.00
N VAL A 22 -3.74 0.76 9.25
CA VAL A 22 -3.97 -0.24 8.21
C VAL A 22 -5.47 -0.44 7.99
N GLN A 23 -5.94 -0.27 6.75
CA GLN A 23 -7.36 -0.32 6.40
C GLN A 23 -7.60 -1.19 5.16
N ASP A 24 -8.79 -1.76 5.04
CA ASP A 24 -9.23 -2.40 3.79
C ASP A 24 -9.69 -1.33 2.79
N TYR A 25 -9.51 -1.57 1.48
CA TYR A 25 -10.00 -0.65 0.45
C TYR A 25 -11.50 -0.35 0.57
N ALA A 26 -12.30 -1.31 1.02
CA ALA A 26 -13.75 -1.16 1.21
C ALA A 26 -14.12 -0.15 2.30
N ASP A 27 -13.25 0.03 3.30
CA ASP A 27 -13.49 0.84 4.50
C ASP A 27 -12.53 2.03 4.58
N ILE A 28 -12.01 2.47 3.44
CA ILE A 28 -10.97 3.50 3.35
C ILE A 28 -11.43 4.84 3.95
N TYR A 29 -10.68 5.31 4.95
CA TYR A 29 -10.78 6.62 5.56
C TYR A 29 -9.37 7.20 5.73
N LEU A 30 -8.92 7.92 4.70
CA LEU A 30 -7.57 8.49 4.61
C LEU A 30 -7.27 9.58 5.68
N GLN A 31 -8.30 10.07 6.37
CA GLN A 31 -8.16 11.04 7.47
C GLN A 31 -8.07 10.37 8.85
N ALA A 32 -8.03 9.03 8.92
CA ALA A 32 -7.95 8.31 10.19
C ALA A 32 -6.66 8.58 10.99
N GLY A 33 -5.58 8.98 10.31
CA GLY A 33 -4.29 9.20 10.95
C GLY A 33 -3.33 10.02 10.09
N LYS A 34 -2.10 10.18 10.58
CA LYS A 34 -1.02 10.87 9.85
C LYS A 34 -0.50 10.06 8.66
N GLY A 35 -0.54 8.72 8.79
CA GLY A 35 -0.23 7.77 7.73
C GLY A 35 -1.31 6.69 7.67
N VAL A 36 -1.82 6.39 6.48
CA VAL A 36 -2.82 5.34 6.25
C VAL A 36 -2.29 4.38 5.20
N ALA A 37 -2.31 3.09 5.51
CA ALA A 37 -1.94 2.01 4.59
C ALA A 37 -3.20 1.26 4.17
N VAL A 38 -3.51 1.25 2.88
CA VAL A 38 -4.74 0.65 2.34
C VAL A 38 -4.42 -0.65 1.64
N ARG A 39 -5.04 -1.73 2.10
CA ARG A 39 -4.87 -3.08 1.56
C ARG A 39 -5.60 -3.27 0.23
N GLU A 40 -5.01 -4.08 -0.64
CA GLU A 40 -5.60 -4.52 -1.92
C GLU A 40 -6.13 -3.36 -2.78
N TYR A 41 -5.33 -2.30 -2.92
CA TYR A 41 -5.77 -1.09 -3.60
C TYR A 41 -5.76 -1.29 -5.14
N PRO A 42 -6.88 -1.03 -5.86
CA PRO A 42 -6.94 -1.15 -7.31
C PRO A 42 -6.07 -0.08 -7.99
N MET A 43 -5.07 -0.53 -8.74
CA MET A 43 -4.20 0.35 -9.51
C MET A 43 -4.86 0.71 -10.85
N LYS A 44 -4.23 1.61 -11.61
CA LYS A 44 -4.71 1.99 -12.95
C LYS A 44 -4.95 0.74 -13.82
N SER A 45 -5.90 0.86 -14.75
CA SER A 45 -6.27 -0.25 -15.64
C SER A 45 -5.04 -0.91 -16.26
N GLY A 46 -4.93 -2.24 -16.10
CA GLY A 46 -3.80 -3.03 -16.57
C GLY A 46 -2.68 -3.28 -15.54
N HIS A 47 -2.71 -2.65 -14.37
CA HIS A 47 -1.66 -2.76 -13.34
C HIS A 47 -2.02 -3.63 -12.13
N GLY A 48 -3.24 -4.15 -12.06
CA GLY A 48 -3.66 -5.05 -10.97
C GLY A 48 -3.98 -4.33 -9.66
N PHE A 49 -3.64 -4.97 -8.55
CA PHE A 49 -3.87 -4.48 -7.19
C PHE A 49 -2.54 -4.41 -6.45
N ALA A 50 -2.37 -3.37 -5.63
CA ALA A 50 -1.26 -3.27 -4.70
C ALA A 50 -1.61 -3.95 -3.38
N ASP A 51 -0.68 -4.68 -2.76
CA ASP A 51 -0.92 -5.27 -1.44
C ASP A 51 -1.17 -4.18 -0.39
N HIS A 52 -0.36 -3.12 -0.36
CA HIS A 52 -0.63 -1.91 0.43
C HIS A 52 -0.26 -0.63 -0.32
N LEU A 53 -1.20 0.30 -0.45
CA LEU A 53 -0.94 1.66 -0.90
C LEU A 53 -0.86 2.61 0.30
N LEU A 54 0.24 3.36 0.40
CA LEU A 54 0.54 4.24 1.54
C LEU A 54 0.12 5.68 1.23
N PHE A 55 -0.58 6.30 2.19
CA PHE A 55 -1.04 7.67 2.12
C PHE A 55 -0.54 8.50 3.31
N ILE A 56 -0.07 9.71 3.03
CA ILE A 56 0.21 10.74 4.04
C ILE A 56 -0.48 12.02 3.59
N SER A 57 -1.21 12.68 4.48
CA SER A 57 -1.94 13.92 4.15
C SER A 57 -2.84 13.78 2.89
N LEU A 58 -3.49 12.63 2.73
CA LEU A 58 -4.36 12.28 1.58
C LEU A 58 -3.63 12.06 0.25
N GLU A 59 -2.31 12.10 0.23
CA GLU A 59 -1.51 11.86 -0.96
C GLU A 59 -0.87 10.47 -0.92
N ALA A 60 -0.92 9.74 -2.03
CA ALA A 60 -0.23 8.47 -2.16
C ALA A 60 1.28 8.71 -2.20
N VAL A 61 2.02 8.12 -1.25
CA VAL A 61 3.46 8.32 -1.06
C VAL A 61 4.30 7.08 -1.38
N GLY A 62 3.67 5.92 -1.54
CA GLY A 62 4.39 4.69 -1.84
C GLY A 62 3.50 3.46 -1.88
N VAL A 63 4.08 2.36 -2.32
CA VAL A 63 3.44 1.05 -2.41
C VAL A 63 4.32 0.01 -1.72
N ILE A 64 3.69 -0.92 -0.99
CA ILE A 64 4.34 -2.12 -0.45
C ILE A 64 3.69 -3.33 -1.14
N GLU A 65 4.53 -4.20 -1.69
CA GLU A 65 4.12 -5.45 -2.32
C GLU A 65 4.71 -6.60 -1.51
N ALA A 66 3.87 -7.56 -1.13
CA ALA A 66 4.29 -8.81 -0.55
C ALA A 66 5.00 -9.64 -1.62
N LYS A 67 6.34 -9.74 -1.52
CA LYS A 67 7.11 -10.48 -2.52
C LYS A 67 6.82 -11.98 -2.42
N LYS A 68 6.47 -12.60 -3.55
CA LYS A 68 6.94 -13.96 -3.87
C LYS A 68 8.46 -13.93 -3.97
N VAL A 69 9.15 -14.90 -3.39
CA VAL A 69 10.58 -15.12 -3.64
C VAL A 69 10.76 -15.37 -5.15
N GLY A 70 11.10 -14.32 -5.94
CA GLY A 70 11.41 -14.45 -7.37
C GLY A 70 10.85 -13.41 -8.36
N SER A 71 10.02 -12.44 -7.97
CA SER A 71 9.45 -11.46 -8.93
C SER A 71 9.85 -10.01 -8.64
N THR A 72 10.23 -9.26 -9.67
CA THR A 72 10.51 -7.81 -9.61
C THR A 72 9.23 -6.98 -9.59
N LEU A 73 9.24 -5.94 -8.75
CA LEU A 73 8.16 -4.97 -8.52
C LEU A 73 7.84 -4.19 -9.81
N THR A 74 6.67 -4.39 -10.38
CA THR A 74 6.15 -3.56 -11.48
C THR A 74 5.60 -2.25 -10.92
N GLY A 75 6.22 -1.13 -11.29
CA GLY A 75 5.56 0.17 -11.35
C GLY A 75 5.84 1.13 -10.20
N VAL A 76 7.05 1.67 -10.13
CA VAL A 76 7.23 3.03 -9.59
C VAL A 76 6.73 3.99 -10.66
N GLU A 77 5.46 4.39 -10.62
CA GLU A 77 5.02 5.53 -11.43
C GLU A 77 5.65 6.80 -10.86
N PRO A 78 6.26 7.67 -11.68
CA PRO A 78 6.81 8.93 -11.20
C PRO A 78 5.67 9.81 -10.68
N GLN A 79 5.68 10.13 -9.39
CA GLN A 79 4.83 11.18 -8.83
C GLN A 79 5.10 12.48 -9.60
N LYS A 80 4.11 12.93 -10.37
CA LYS A 80 4.09 14.27 -10.97
C LYS A 80 3.76 15.26 -9.85
N HIS A 81 4.77 15.89 -9.29
CA HIS A 81 4.60 17.09 -8.49
C HIS A 81 4.32 18.25 -9.46
N SER A 82 3.05 18.61 -9.64
CA SER A 82 2.68 19.87 -10.28
C SER A 82 2.60 20.93 -9.18
N VAL A 83 3.68 21.68 -9.00
CA VAL A 83 3.60 22.99 -8.35
C VAL A 83 2.93 23.95 -9.33
N GLU A 84 1.89 24.62 -8.90
CA GLU A 84 1.43 25.88 -9.52
C GLU A 84 1.79 27.04 -8.59
#